data_AF-A0A1C4Y7V8-F1
#
_entry.id   AF-A0A1C4Y7V8-F1
#
_cell.length_a   1.000
_cell.length_b   1.000
_cell.length_c   1.000
_cell.angle_alpha   90.00
_cell.angle_beta   90.00
_cell.angle_gamma   90.00
#
_symmetry.space_group_name_H-M   'P 1'
#
loop_
_entity.id
_entity.type
_entity.pdbx_description
1 polymer ?
#
loop_
_entity_poly.entity_id
_entity_poly.type
_entity_poly.pdbx_seq_one_letter_code
_entity_poly.pdbx_strand_id
1 'polypeptide(L)'
;MVRRVRRLLVAAVGAVLVAVMSVGTAHAAPKSAPPGVDITGEGLSEPLRLRTETAPAHVTAVIDQVNWFGTDGARSGPKEADLGPKYTVVVLAGDQPKQTFDLYPLAKGGPRAYRPAKQPNAAKSNAGWFLGRLNMSETLRTAGVPLPRQIEAVSGGVGGGERMLPEESLDPGRDIDQALGELQRLLLLNAGVVIVITLGLAGIALLVRRRTR
;
A
#
# COMPACT_ATOMS: atom_id res chain seq x y z
N MET A 1 48.19 -40.06 60.84
CA MET A 1 47.15 -40.17 59.79
C MET A 1 45.93 -39.35 60.21
N VAL A 2 45.81 -38.02 60.22
CA VAL A 2 46.43 -36.87 59.55
C VAL A 2 46.32 -36.93 58.02
N ARG A 3 45.42 -36.10 57.47
CA ARG A 3 45.11 -35.80 56.05
C ARG A 3 44.22 -36.79 55.29
N ARG A 4 42.89 -36.72 55.49
CA ARG A 4 41.92 -37.00 54.40
C ARG A 4 40.44 -36.66 54.63
N VAL A 5 40.09 -35.86 55.64
CA VAL A 5 38.66 -35.59 55.96
C VAL A 5 38.39 -34.09 56.14
N ARG A 6 38.90 -33.24 55.24
CA ARG A 6 38.80 -31.78 55.38
C ARG A 6 38.42 -31.02 54.12
N ARG A 7 37.67 -31.64 53.21
CA ARG A 7 37.03 -30.96 52.07
C ARG A 7 35.78 -31.76 51.72
N LEU A 8 34.60 -31.26 52.09
CA LEU A 8 33.31 -31.45 51.36
C LEU A 8 32.05 -31.14 52.19
N LEU A 9 32.14 -30.73 53.46
CA LEU A 9 30.93 -30.50 54.27
C LEU A 9 31.03 -29.28 55.19
N VAL A 10 31.33 -28.09 54.67
CA VAL A 10 31.02 -26.80 55.34
C VAL A 10 30.87 -25.72 54.27
N ALA A 11 29.65 -25.52 53.76
CA ALA A 11 29.17 -24.26 53.17
C ALA A 11 27.67 -24.37 52.81
N ALA A 12 26.88 -24.91 53.73
CA ALA A 12 25.45 -24.69 53.78
C ALA A 12 25.19 -23.90 55.06
N VAL A 13 24.32 -22.89 54.99
CA VAL A 13 23.96 -21.92 56.04
C VAL A 13 24.85 -20.65 56.05
N GLY A 14 24.52 -19.71 55.17
CA GLY A 14 24.98 -18.33 55.24
C GLY A 14 24.37 -17.46 54.13
N ALA A 15 23.51 -16.52 54.53
CA ALA A 15 22.94 -15.44 53.71
C ALA A 15 21.77 -15.81 52.76
N VAL A 16 20.62 -16.08 53.38
CA VAL A 16 19.34 -15.47 52.96
C VAL A 16 19.50 -13.94 53.02
N LEU A 17 18.86 -13.22 52.09
CA LEU A 17 18.92 -11.75 51.83
C LEU A 17 20.04 -11.29 50.89
N VAL A 18 19.81 -11.37 49.57
CA VAL A 18 19.63 -10.22 48.65
C VAL A 18 19.01 -10.79 47.37
N ALA A 19 17.73 -11.15 47.43
CA ALA A 19 16.89 -11.30 46.24
C ALA A 19 16.19 -9.97 45.97
N VAL A 20 16.97 -8.91 45.74
CA VAL A 20 16.44 -7.61 45.36
C VAL A 20 16.44 -7.55 43.84
N MET A 21 15.30 -7.93 43.28
CA MET A 21 14.60 -7.16 42.25
C MET A 21 15.52 -6.36 41.32
N SER A 22 16.18 -7.05 40.39
CA SER A 22 16.52 -6.44 39.10
C SER A 22 15.43 -6.80 38.11
N VAL A 23 14.20 -6.37 38.41
CA VAL A 23 13.20 -6.16 37.36
C VAL A 23 13.74 -4.98 36.57
N GLY A 24 14.67 -5.27 35.66
CA GLY A 24 15.08 -4.32 34.66
C GLY A 24 13.79 -3.88 33.98
N THR A 25 13.47 -2.59 34.14
CA THR A 25 12.46 -1.96 33.32
C THR A 25 12.90 -2.23 31.89
N ALA A 26 12.20 -3.14 31.22
CA ALA A 26 12.32 -3.31 29.80
C ALA A 26 11.96 -1.94 29.23
N HIS A 27 12.98 -1.14 28.94
CA HIS A 27 12.83 0.08 28.16
C HIS A 27 12.22 -0.42 26.85
N ALA A 28 10.91 -0.22 26.71
CA ALA A 28 10.25 -0.42 25.43
C ALA A 28 11.10 0.33 24.42
N ALA A 29 11.63 -0.38 23.42
CA ALA A 29 12.34 0.24 22.34
C ALA A 29 11.50 1.43 21.85
N PRO A 30 12.09 2.61 21.61
CA PRO A 30 11.35 3.78 21.17
C PRO A 30 10.43 3.35 20.04
N LYS A 31 9.12 3.58 20.21
CA LYS A 31 8.13 3.20 19.21
C LYS A 31 8.61 3.80 17.90
N SER A 32 8.91 2.94 16.92
CA SER A 32 9.40 3.40 15.62
C SER A 32 8.42 4.44 15.10
N ALA A 33 8.93 5.58 14.67
CA ALA A 33 8.09 6.64 14.14
C ALA A 33 7.11 6.05 13.10
N PRO A 34 5.88 6.57 13.04
CA PRO A 34 4.92 6.10 12.05
C PRO A 34 5.40 6.44 10.64
N PRO A 35 5.24 5.53 9.67
CA PRO A 35 5.51 5.85 8.27
C PRO A 35 4.65 7.03 7.81
N GLY A 36 5.10 7.68 6.75
CA GLY A 36 4.49 8.92 6.33
C GLY A 36 4.95 9.38 4.97
N VAL A 37 4.42 10.54 4.60
CA VAL A 37 4.76 11.22 3.36
C VAL A 37 4.95 12.70 3.67
N ASP A 38 6.04 13.27 3.18
CA ASP A 38 6.25 14.71 3.16
C ASP A 38 6.06 15.22 1.72
N ILE A 39 5.21 16.22 1.55
CA ILE A 39 4.89 16.82 0.25
C ILE A 39 5.32 18.28 0.27
N THR A 40 6.09 18.68 -0.73
CA THR A 40 6.50 20.08 -0.96
C THR A 40 6.15 20.48 -2.38
N GLY A 41 5.81 21.74 -2.61
CA GLY A 41 5.53 22.21 -3.96
C GLY A 41 4.86 23.57 -3.98
N GLU A 42 4.36 23.95 -5.14
CA GLU A 42 3.74 25.25 -5.35
C GLU A 42 2.49 25.44 -4.48
N GLY A 43 2.38 26.62 -3.85
CA GLY A 43 1.29 26.98 -2.95
C GLY A 43 1.41 26.47 -1.51
N LEU A 44 2.42 25.63 -1.19
CA LEU A 44 2.71 25.18 0.17
C LEU A 44 3.82 26.04 0.78
N SER A 45 3.51 26.79 1.84
CA SER A 45 4.49 27.59 2.58
C SER A 45 5.42 26.73 3.44
N GLU A 46 4.92 25.59 3.92
CA GLU A 46 5.66 24.58 4.66
C GLU A 46 5.40 23.19 4.07
N PRO A 47 6.33 22.23 4.22
CA PRO A 47 6.09 20.85 3.81
C PRO A 47 4.83 20.29 4.46
N LEU A 48 3.90 19.79 3.65
CA LEU A 48 2.73 19.07 4.13
C LEU A 48 3.17 17.70 4.64
N ARG A 49 3.11 17.50 5.95
CA ARG A 49 3.54 16.27 6.63
C ARG A 49 2.34 15.39 6.94
N LEU A 50 2.25 14.27 6.24
CA LEU A 50 1.24 13.25 6.47
C LEU A 50 1.87 12.07 7.21
N ARG A 51 1.22 11.60 8.28
CA ARG A 51 1.68 10.47 9.09
C ARG A 51 0.54 9.48 9.24
N THR A 52 0.85 8.19 9.30
CA THR A 52 -0.20 7.15 9.41
C THR A 52 -1.00 7.24 10.71
N GLU A 53 -0.48 7.88 11.74
CA GLU A 53 -1.20 8.09 13.01
C GLU A 53 -2.33 9.11 12.89
N THR A 54 -2.15 10.16 12.08
CA THR A 54 -3.11 11.27 11.97
C THR A 54 -3.97 11.17 10.72
N ALA A 55 -3.42 10.70 9.60
CA ALA A 55 -4.09 10.65 8.31
C ALA A 55 -3.76 9.36 7.53
N PRO A 56 -4.09 8.17 8.07
CA PRO A 56 -3.72 6.89 7.46
C PRO A 56 -4.25 6.75 6.02
N ALA A 57 -5.50 7.15 5.77
CA ALA A 57 -6.10 7.08 4.44
C ALA A 57 -5.35 7.94 3.41
N HIS A 58 -4.98 9.17 3.76
CA HIS A 58 -4.24 10.06 2.86
C HIS A 58 -2.81 9.57 2.61
N VAL A 59 -2.13 9.05 3.64
CA VAL A 59 -0.79 8.46 3.49
C VAL A 59 -0.84 7.29 2.50
N THR A 60 -1.76 6.35 2.70
CA THR A 60 -1.92 5.21 1.78
C THR A 60 -2.24 5.68 0.37
N ALA A 61 -3.20 6.60 0.21
CA ALA A 61 -3.59 7.09 -1.11
C ALA A 61 -2.42 7.74 -1.86
N VAL A 62 -1.59 8.55 -1.18
CA VAL A 62 -0.42 9.18 -1.80
C VAL A 62 0.69 8.15 -2.09
N ILE A 63 0.92 7.18 -1.21
CA ILE A 63 1.89 6.10 -1.46
C ILE A 63 1.46 5.28 -2.68
N ASP A 64 0.16 4.99 -2.84
CA ASP A 64 -0.36 4.27 -4.00
C ASP A 64 -0.15 5.03 -5.32
N GLN A 65 -0.07 6.37 -5.29
CA GLN A 65 0.27 7.18 -6.46
C GLN A 65 1.71 7.00 -6.93
N VAL A 66 2.62 6.55 -6.07
CA VAL A 66 4.05 6.40 -6.41
C VAL A 66 4.53 4.96 -6.45
N ASN A 67 3.85 4.04 -5.76
CA ASN A 67 4.21 2.63 -5.74
C ASN A 67 3.89 1.90 -7.05
N TRP A 68 2.95 2.41 -7.84
CA TRP A 68 2.58 1.77 -9.10
C TRP A 68 3.63 1.98 -10.22
N PHE A 69 4.61 2.88 -10.02
CA PHE A 69 5.70 3.06 -10.96
C PHE A 69 6.56 1.79 -10.99
N GLY A 70 6.64 1.17 -12.16
CA GLY A 70 7.46 -0.01 -12.36
C GLY A 70 8.96 0.24 -12.15
N THR A 71 9.74 -0.81 -12.36
CA THR A 71 11.21 -0.72 -12.35
C THR A 71 11.73 0.13 -13.50
N ASP A 72 11.07 0.06 -14.66
CA ASP A 72 11.49 0.71 -15.90
C ASP A 72 10.66 1.95 -16.20
N GLY A 73 11.33 3.11 -16.26
CA GLY A 73 10.75 4.39 -16.67
C GLY A 73 11.37 4.89 -17.97
N ALA A 74 10.69 5.80 -18.66
CA ALA A 74 11.23 6.46 -19.83
C ALA A 74 12.45 7.32 -19.46
N ARG A 75 13.50 7.29 -20.27
CA ARG A 75 14.72 8.10 -20.02
C ARG A 75 14.47 9.59 -20.25
N SER A 76 13.64 9.93 -21.23
CA SER A 76 13.26 11.30 -21.57
C SER A 76 11.85 11.59 -21.08
N GLY A 77 11.70 12.71 -20.39
CA GLY A 77 10.42 13.21 -19.94
C GLY A 77 9.68 14.03 -21.00
N PRO A 78 8.48 14.52 -20.66
CA PRO A 78 7.78 15.54 -21.43
C PRO A 78 8.63 16.82 -21.55
N LYS A 79 8.23 17.71 -22.45
CA LYS A 79 8.82 19.05 -22.51
C LYS A 79 8.52 19.81 -21.22
N GLU A 80 9.46 20.60 -20.74
CA GLU A 80 9.31 21.34 -19.48
C GLU A 80 8.09 22.27 -19.48
N ALA A 81 7.82 22.92 -20.62
CA ALA A 81 6.64 23.76 -20.83
C ALA A 81 5.29 23.01 -20.69
N ASP A 82 5.30 21.68 -20.76
CA ASP A 82 4.12 20.82 -20.67
C ASP A 82 3.95 20.20 -19.27
N LEU A 83 4.86 20.42 -18.31
CA LEU A 83 4.84 19.72 -17.02
C LEU A 83 3.92 20.35 -15.95
N GLY A 84 3.62 21.65 -16.04
CA GLY A 84 2.85 22.34 -15.00
C GLY A 84 3.57 22.37 -13.64
N PRO A 85 2.84 22.58 -12.52
CA PRO A 85 3.43 22.72 -11.20
C PRO A 85 4.06 21.41 -10.71
N LYS A 86 5.23 21.53 -10.08
CA LYS A 86 5.97 20.40 -9.50
C LYS A 86 5.66 20.23 -8.02
N TYR A 87 5.37 18.99 -7.63
CA TYR A 87 5.22 18.58 -6.23
C TYR A 87 6.18 17.44 -5.91
N THR A 88 7.13 17.69 -5.03
CA THR A 88 8.06 16.65 -4.56
C THR A 88 7.45 15.91 -3.38
N VAL A 89 7.41 14.59 -3.51
CA VAL A 89 6.88 13.63 -2.54
C VAL A 89 8.03 12.80 -2.00
N VAL A 90 8.20 12.81 -0.68
CA VAL A 90 9.18 11.99 0.04
C VAL A 90 8.43 10.97 0.87
N VAL A 91 8.60 9.69 0.52
CA VAL A 91 8.03 8.56 1.27
C VAL A 91 8.96 8.22 2.42
N LEU A 92 8.40 8.11 3.62
CA LEU A 92 9.12 7.85 4.86
C LEU A 92 8.75 6.47 5.42
N ALA A 93 9.76 5.73 5.88
CA ALA A 93 9.57 4.59 6.76
C ALA A 93 9.96 5.02 8.18
N GLY A 94 8.94 5.35 8.98
CA GLY A 94 9.10 6.18 10.17
C GLY A 94 9.58 7.57 9.82
N ASP A 95 10.65 8.04 10.45
CA ASP A 95 11.25 9.35 10.17
C ASP A 95 12.35 9.28 9.09
N GLN A 96 12.64 8.08 8.57
CA GLN A 96 13.71 7.90 7.60
C GLN A 96 13.18 8.02 6.17
N PRO A 97 13.69 8.96 5.35
CA PRO A 97 13.31 9.06 3.96
C PRO A 97 13.77 7.83 3.19
N LYS A 98 12.84 7.22 2.46
CA LYS A 98 13.07 6.01 1.67
C LYS A 98 13.15 6.30 0.18
N GLN A 99 12.16 7.02 -0.32
CA GLN A 99 12.03 7.30 -1.74
C GLN A 99 11.58 8.74 -1.96
N THR A 100 12.05 9.33 -3.06
CA THR A 100 11.66 10.66 -3.49
C THR A 100 11.16 10.59 -4.93
N PHE A 101 10.06 11.28 -5.18
CA PHE A 101 9.43 11.40 -6.49
C PHE A 101 9.02 12.86 -6.73
N ASP A 102 9.18 13.32 -7.96
CA ASP A 102 8.62 14.59 -8.40
C ASP A 102 7.34 14.30 -9.20
N LEU A 103 6.21 14.83 -8.73
CA LEU A 103 4.90 14.66 -9.33
C LEU A 103 4.48 15.93 -10.06
N TYR A 104 3.83 15.73 -11.18
CA TYR A 104 3.33 16.75 -12.09
C TYR A 104 1.87 16.45 -12.39
N PRO A 105 0.95 16.78 -11.48
CA PRO A 105 -0.45 16.37 -11.57
C PRO A 105 -1.19 17.04 -12.74
N LEU A 106 -0.73 18.22 -13.19
CA LEU A 106 -1.39 19.00 -14.26
C LEU A 106 -0.56 19.01 -15.55
N ALA A 107 0.31 18.01 -15.75
CA ALA A 107 1.07 17.90 -16.98
C ALA A 107 0.14 17.68 -18.20
N LYS A 108 0.50 18.30 -19.32
CA LYS A 108 -0.23 18.16 -20.59
C LYS A 108 -0.10 16.73 -21.10
N GLY A 109 -1.24 16.16 -21.52
CA GLY A 109 -1.31 14.75 -21.93
C GLY A 109 -1.40 13.77 -20.75
N GLY A 110 -1.72 14.27 -19.56
CA GLY A 110 -1.99 13.48 -18.35
C GLY A 110 -0.89 13.62 -17.29
N PRO A 111 -1.20 13.22 -16.04
CA PRO A 111 -0.26 13.35 -14.93
C PRO A 111 1.08 12.65 -15.21
N ARG A 112 2.17 13.21 -14.68
CA ARG A 112 3.52 12.68 -14.86
C ARG A 112 4.23 12.57 -13.53
N ALA A 113 5.19 11.65 -13.48
CA ALA A 113 6.08 11.53 -12.33
C ALA A 113 7.51 11.27 -12.77
N TYR A 114 8.45 11.76 -12.00
CA TYR A 114 9.86 11.54 -12.18
C TYR A 114 10.45 10.93 -10.92
N ARG A 115 11.18 9.81 -11.08
CA ARG A 115 11.99 9.22 -10.02
C ARG A 115 13.44 9.65 -10.24
N PRO A 116 14.05 10.45 -9.34
CA PRO A 116 15.45 10.80 -9.42
C PRO A 116 16.36 9.58 -9.27
N ALA A 117 17.53 9.59 -9.91
CA ALA A 117 18.50 8.50 -9.78
C ALA A 117 19.04 8.36 -8.33
N LYS A 118 19.30 9.50 -7.69
CA LYS A 118 19.77 9.58 -6.31
C LYS A 118 18.59 9.47 -5.36
N GLN A 119 18.42 8.30 -4.75
CA GLN A 119 17.38 8.03 -3.76
C GLN A 119 17.94 8.10 -2.33
N PRO A 120 17.17 8.55 -1.33
CA PRO A 120 17.64 8.67 0.05
C PRO A 120 18.12 7.37 0.69
N ASN A 121 17.49 6.22 0.35
CA ASN A 121 17.82 4.91 0.91
C ASN A 121 19.14 4.29 0.34
N ALA A 122 20.03 5.09 -0.25
CA ALA A 122 21.29 4.68 -0.91
C ALA A 122 21.19 3.59 -2.00
N ALA A 123 19.98 3.08 -2.28
CA ALA A 123 19.73 2.14 -3.36
C ALA A 123 19.97 2.86 -4.69
N LYS A 124 20.85 2.30 -5.53
CA LYS A 124 21.06 2.77 -6.90
C LYS A 124 19.74 2.57 -7.66
N SER A 125 19.07 3.66 -7.99
CA SER A 125 17.91 3.64 -8.87
C SER A 125 18.25 4.35 -10.17
N ASN A 126 17.75 3.84 -11.29
CA ASN A 126 17.83 4.57 -12.54
C ASN A 126 16.82 5.73 -12.49
N ALA A 127 17.27 6.91 -12.92
CA ALA A 127 16.36 8.02 -13.17
C ALA A 127 15.36 7.61 -14.26
N GLY A 128 14.09 7.92 -14.04
CA GLY A 128 13.03 7.50 -14.95
C GLY A 128 11.81 8.39 -14.85
N TRP A 129 11.18 8.59 -16.01
CA TRP A 129 9.89 9.25 -16.17
C TRP A 129 8.79 8.21 -16.28
N PHE A 130 7.70 8.48 -15.59
CA PHE A 130 6.53 7.61 -15.52
C PHE A 130 5.28 8.43 -15.88
N LEU A 131 4.31 7.75 -16.48
CA LEU A 131 2.94 8.25 -16.45
C LEU A 131 2.51 8.32 -14.99
N GLY A 132 1.67 9.28 -14.64
CA GLY A 132 0.96 9.42 -13.37
C GLY A 132 -0.43 8.78 -13.47
N ARG A 133 -1.05 8.39 -12.34
CA ARG A 133 -2.44 7.92 -12.37
C ARG A 133 -3.33 9.12 -12.68
N LEU A 134 -4.46 8.88 -13.35
CA LEU A 134 -5.39 9.94 -13.72
C LEU A 134 -5.82 10.73 -12.48
N ASN A 135 -6.28 10.04 -11.44
CA ASN A 135 -6.71 10.64 -10.17
C ASN A 135 -5.61 11.27 -9.29
N MET A 136 -4.39 11.49 -9.80
CA MET A 136 -3.28 12.07 -9.03
C MET A 136 -3.61 13.46 -8.52
N SER A 137 -4.21 14.31 -9.37
CA SER A 137 -4.54 15.69 -9.00
C SER A 137 -5.53 15.75 -7.84
N GLU A 138 -6.56 14.89 -7.88
CA GLU A 138 -7.57 14.77 -6.83
C GLU A 138 -6.98 14.18 -5.54
N THR A 139 -6.13 13.15 -5.65
CA THR A 139 -5.48 12.54 -4.48
C THR A 139 -4.63 13.56 -3.72
N LEU A 140 -3.86 14.39 -4.43
CA LEU A 140 -3.05 15.43 -3.81
C LEU A 140 -3.93 16.55 -3.22
N ARG A 141 -5.03 16.90 -3.89
CA ARG A 141 -5.97 17.91 -3.41
C ARG A 141 -6.65 17.49 -2.10
N THR A 142 -7.15 16.26 -2.02
CA THR A 142 -7.80 15.73 -0.80
C THR A 142 -6.80 15.60 0.35
N ALA A 143 -5.53 15.32 0.05
CA ALA A 143 -4.46 15.31 1.02
C ALA A 143 -4.11 16.71 1.58
N GLY A 144 -4.55 17.79 0.93
CA GLY A 144 -4.35 19.18 1.38
C GLY A 144 -3.43 20.01 0.49
N VAL A 145 -3.01 19.50 -0.67
CA VAL A 145 -2.23 20.29 -1.63
C VAL A 145 -3.16 21.30 -2.33
N PRO A 146 -2.79 22.60 -2.40
CA PRO A 146 -3.62 23.64 -2.99
C PRO A 146 -3.58 23.59 -4.53
N LEU A 147 -4.25 22.60 -5.10
CA LEU A 147 -4.39 22.42 -6.55
C LEU A 147 -5.72 22.99 -7.04
N PRO A 148 -5.76 23.64 -8.22
CA PRO A 148 -7.01 24.09 -8.82
C PRO A 148 -7.95 22.90 -9.05
N ARG A 149 -9.26 23.12 -8.84
CA ARG A 149 -10.29 22.14 -9.16
C ARG A 149 -10.43 22.00 -10.68
N GLN A 150 -9.69 21.06 -11.24
CA GLN A 150 -9.93 20.59 -12.61
C GLN A 150 -10.81 19.34 -12.51
N ILE A 151 -11.97 19.39 -13.15
CA ILE A 151 -12.70 18.17 -13.50
C ILE A 151 -11.84 17.54 -14.59
N GLU A 152 -11.27 16.36 -14.33
CA GLU A 152 -10.55 15.57 -15.32
C GLU A 152 -11.56 15.04 -16.35
N ALA A 153 -12.10 15.95 -17.16
CA ALA A 153 -12.84 15.61 -18.34
C ALA A 153 -11.83 14.98 -19.29
N VAL A 154 -12.04 13.70 -19.59
CA VAL A 154 -11.42 13.00 -20.72
C VAL A 154 -11.78 13.79 -21.98
N SER A 155 -11.01 14.83 -22.30
CA SER A 155 -11.20 15.60 -23.53
C SER A 155 -10.54 14.82 -24.66
N GLY A 156 -11.26 13.86 -25.23
CA GLY A 156 -10.84 13.16 -26.43
C GLY A 156 -11.10 11.66 -26.41
N GLY A 157 -12.36 11.26 -26.27
CA GLY A 157 -12.79 9.87 -26.48
C GLY A 157 -14.31 9.84 -26.62
N VAL A 158 -14.79 9.61 -27.84
CA VAL A 158 -16.20 9.54 -28.21
C VAL A 158 -16.94 8.56 -27.30
N GLY A 159 -17.87 9.07 -26.49
CA GLY A 159 -18.68 8.30 -25.54
C GLY A 159 -19.37 9.20 -24.53
N GLY A 160 -20.12 10.20 -25.02
CA GLY A 160 -20.84 11.15 -24.19
C GLY A 160 -22.26 10.71 -23.85
N GLY A 161 -22.67 11.00 -22.61
CA GLY A 161 -24.05 10.98 -22.08
C GLY A 161 -24.11 10.14 -20.79
N GLU A 162 -24.37 10.65 -19.59
CA GLU A 162 -25.02 11.89 -19.13
C GLU A 162 -24.41 12.29 -17.77
N ARG A 163 -23.98 13.55 -17.56
CA ARG A 163 -24.74 14.69 -17.01
C ARG A 163 -25.48 14.42 -15.70
N MET A 164 -25.15 15.28 -14.73
CA MET A 164 -25.73 15.43 -13.40
C MET A 164 -27.25 15.69 -13.36
N LEU A 165 -27.90 14.95 -12.44
CA LEU A 165 -29.05 15.27 -11.56
C LEU A 165 -30.47 15.20 -12.18
N PRO A 166 -31.45 14.52 -11.52
CA PRO A 166 -31.89 14.88 -10.16
C PRO A 166 -32.04 13.71 -9.16
N GLU A 167 -32.18 14.07 -7.88
CA GLU A 167 -32.74 13.27 -6.79
C GLU A 167 -34.02 12.54 -7.24
N GLU A 168 -33.86 11.30 -7.69
CA GLU A 168 -34.95 10.37 -7.87
C GLU A 168 -34.49 9.05 -7.26
N SER A 169 -34.87 8.89 -5.98
CA SER A 169 -34.79 7.68 -5.15
C SER A 169 -34.10 6.48 -5.82
N LEU A 170 -32.78 6.39 -5.63
CA LEU A 170 -32.04 5.14 -5.75
C LEU A 170 -32.65 4.17 -4.74
N ASP A 171 -33.43 3.21 -5.20
CA ASP A 171 -33.98 2.13 -4.38
C ASP A 171 -32.89 1.06 -4.20
N PRO A 172 -32.11 1.09 -3.09
CA PRO A 172 -30.85 0.34 -2.98
C PRO A 172 -31.06 -1.18 -2.95
N GLY A 173 -32.29 -1.64 -2.71
CA GLY A 173 -32.62 -3.07 -2.67
C GLY A 173 -32.54 -3.73 -4.04
N ARG A 174 -32.91 -3.00 -5.11
CA ARG A 174 -33.05 -3.59 -6.45
C ARG A 174 -31.71 -3.92 -7.10
N ASP A 175 -30.70 -3.09 -6.86
CA ASP A 175 -29.34 -3.29 -7.38
C ASP A 175 -28.58 -4.39 -6.61
N ILE A 176 -28.86 -4.57 -5.32
CA ILE A 176 -28.27 -5.65 -4.50
C ILE A 176 -28.77 -7.01 -4.95
N ASP A 177 -30.07 -7.14 -5.23
CA ASP A 177 -30.66 -8.39 -5.71
C ASP A 177 -30.13 -8.78 -7.09
N GLN A 178 -29.87 -7.81 -7.96
CA GLN A 178 -29.32 -8.04 -9.29
C GLN A 178 -27.85 -8.47 -9.22
N ALA A 179 -27.03 -7.81 -8.39
CA ALA A 179 -25.63 -8.19 -8.16
C ALA A 179 -25.49 -9.57 -7.48
N LEU A 180 -26.36 -9.89 -6.51
CA LEU A 180 -26.42 -11.20 -5.87
C LEU A 180 -26.86 -12.30 -6.84
N GLY A 181 -27.81 -12.01 -7.73
CA GLY A 181 -28.24 -12.95 -8.77
C GLY A 181 -27.13 -13.31 -9.75
N GLU A 182 -26.32 -12.33 -10.15
CA GLU A 182 -25.14 -12.58 -11.00
C GLU A 182 -24.06 -13.38 -10.28
N LEU A 183 -23.78 -13.07 -9.01
CA LEU A 183 -22.83 -13.82 -8.18
C LEU A 183 -23.28 -15.27 -7.96
N GLN A 184 -24.57 -15.48 -7.68
CA GLN A 184 -25.16 -16.81 -7.54
C GLN A 184 -25.07 -17.61 -8.84
N ARG A 185 -25.30 -16.97 -9.99
CA ARG A 185 -25.19 -17.62 -11.30
C ARG A 185 -23.76 -18.05 -11.61
N LEU A 186 -22.77 -17.22 -11.31
CA LEU A 186 -21.35 -17.55 -11.48
C LEU A 186 -20.90 -18.66 -10.52
N LEU A 187 -21.35 -18.62 -9.26
CA LEU A 187 -21.06 -19.66 -8.27
C LEU A 187 -21.70 -21.01 -8.65
N LEU A 188 -22.96 -21.01 -9.08
CA LEU A 188 -23.66 -22.24 -9.52
C LEU A 188 -23.02 -22.84 -10.77
N LEU A 189 -22.56 -22.00 -11.71
CA LEU A 189 -21.85 -22.48 -12.89
C LEU A 189 -20.55 -23.18 -12.51
N ASN A 190 -19.73 -22.55 -11.66
CA ASN A 190 -18.46 -23.12 -11.22
C ASN A 190 -18.65 -24.38 -10.36
N ALA A 191 -19.63 -24.38 -9.45
CA ALA A 191 -19.95 -25.55 -8.64
C ALA A 191 -20.46 -26.73 -9.49
N GLY A 192 -21.28 -26.46 -10.52
CA GLY A 192 -21.75 -27.48 -11.46
C GLY A 192 -20.59 -28.17 -12.20
N VAL A 193 -19.61 -27.41 -12.66
CA VAL A 193 -18.41 -27.95 -13.33
C VAL A 193 -17.63 -28.90 -12.40
N VAL A 194 -17.41 -28.50 -11.14
CA VAL A 194 -16.70 -29.32 -10.15
C VAL A 194 -17.43 -30.64 -9.89
N ILE A 195 -18.76 -30.61 -9.76
CA ILE A 195 -19.58 -31.81 -9.55
C ILE A 195 -19.46 -32.77 -10.74
N VAL A 196 -19.56 -32.26 -11.98
CA VAL A 196 -19.44 -33.07 -13.20
C VAL A 196 -18.06 -33.73 -13.30
N ILE A 197 -16.98 -32.98 -13.04
CA ILE A 197 -15.62 -33.54 -13.04
C ILE A 197 -15.49 -34.64 -11.99
N THR A 198 -16.02 -34.42 -10.79
CA THR A 198 -15.93 -35.36 -9.68
C THR A 198 -16.70 -36.65 -9.97
N LEU A 199 -17.91 -36.55 -10.52
CA LEU A 199 -18.71 -37.70 -10.98
C LEU A 199 -18.02 -38.45 -12.12
N GLY A 200 -17.43 -37.73 -13.08
CA GLY A 200 -16.66 -38.34 -14.17
C GLY A 200 -15.47 -39.14 -13.66
N LEU A 201 -14.67 -38.55 -12.76
CA LEU A 201 -13.53 -39.21 -12.12
C LEU A 201 -13.97 -40.43 -11.30
N ALA A 202 -15.04 -40.31 -10.51
CA ALA A 202 -15.58 -41.42 -9.73
C ALA A 202 -16.08 -42.56 -10.63
N GLY A 203 -16.77 -42.25 -11.73
CA GLY A 203 -17.24 -43.22 -12.71
C GLY A 203 -16.10 -43.98 -13.38
N ILE A 204 -15.06 -43.26 -13.81
CA ILE A 204 -13.86 -43.88 -14.39
C ILE A 204 -13.17 -44.78 -13.37
N ALA A 205 -12.98 -44.32 -12.12
CA ALA A 205 -12.38 -45.12 -11.06
C ALA A 205 -13.18 -46.41 -10.77
N LEU A 206 -14.51 -46.35 -10.80
CA LEU A 206 -15.39 -47.49 -10.56
C LEU A 206 -15.35 -48.50 -11.71
N LEU A 207 -15.29 -48.01 -12.96
CA LEU A 207 -15.07 -48.84 -14.16
C LEU A 207 -13.72 -49.55 -14.12
N VAL A 208 -12.64 -48.85 -13.77
CA VAL A 208 -11.30 -49.44 -13.61
C VAL A 208 -11.33 -50.51 -12.53
N ARG A 209 -11.92 -50.22 -11.36
CA ARG A 209 -12.03 -51.17 -10.24
C ARG A 209 -12.81 -52.43 -10.61
N ARG A 210 -13.86 -52.33 -11.43
CA ARG A 210 -14.62 -53.48 -11.93
C ARG A 210 -13.84 -54.32 -12.94
N ARG A 211 -12.98 -53.70 -13.75
CA ARG A 211 -12.18 -54.40 -14.77
C ARG A 211 -10.95 -55.12 -14.19
N THR A 212 -10.46 -54.65 -13.05
CA THR A 212 -9.32 -55.25 -12.32
C THR A 212 -9.73 -56.37 -11.34
N ARG A 213 -11.01 -56.71 -11.24
CA ARG A 213 -11.51 -57.86 -10.48
C ARG A 213 -11.96 -58.97 -11.42
#